data_AF-A0AAW5LSB3-F1
#
_entry.id   AF-A0AAW5LSB3-F1
#
_cell.length_a   1.000
_cell.length_b   1.000
_cell.length_c   1.000
_cell.angle_alpha   90.00
_cell.angle_beta   90.00
_cell.angle_gamma   90.00
#
_symmetry.space_group_name_H-M   'P 1'
#
loop_
_entity.id
_entity.type
_entity.pdbx_description
1 polymer ?
#
loop_
_entity_poly.entity_id
_entity_poly.type
_entity_poly.pdbx_seq_one_letter_code
_entity_poly.pdbx_strand_id
1 'polypeptide(L)'
;MKNKVILLSSLIVFVVLVILGFNQYHKVNSEFQDYEFKEEKIKLNQPHNITFGTMQFSNLSYKVKDKEIFLSADIKIVKKNDYPDKYYNNIDASLFLRVNDEILQQSGDFKTKKGKRLMPDRPYFDKHNIYEGQVTFRYTPIDPDGENDLELAYLDRNGHKLKKLYLPIRVDGGKIV
;
A
#
# COMPACT_ATOMS: atom_id res chain seq x y z
N MET A 1 -7.94 14.93 63.09
CA MET A 1 -8.58 15.29 61.80
C MET A 1 -7.58 15.62 60.70
N LYS A 2 -6.58 16.49 60.91
CA LYS A 2 -5.58 16.88 59.89
C LYS A 2 -4.92 15.69 59.15
N ASN A 3 -4.43 14.68 59.85
CA ASN A 3 -3.77 13.53 59.21
C ASN A 3 -4.74 12.68 58.36
N LYS A 4 -6.01 12.59 58.74
CA LYS A 4 -7.04 11.88 57.94
C LYS A 4 -7.40 12.66 56.67
N VAL A 5 -7.42 13.99 56.74
CA VAL A 5 -7.65 14.87 55.59
C VAL A 5 -6.48 14.80 54.61
N ILE A 6 -5.24 14.86 55.10
CA ILE A 6 -4.04 14.73 54.27
C ILE A 6 -4.01 13.37 53.57
N LEU A 7 -4.28 12.28 54.30
CA LEU A 7 -4.32 10.93 53.73
C LEU A 7 -5.39 10.82 52.63
N LEU A 8 -6.58 11.39 52.85
CA LEU A 8 -7.67 11.37 51.88
C LEU A 8 -7.31 12.19 50.63
N SER A 9 -6.73 13.38 50.80
CA SER A 9 -6.25 14.21 49.69
C SER A 9 -5.16 13.52 48.87
N SER A 10 -4.18 12.88 49.53
CA SER A 10 -3.13 12.12 48.85
C SER A 10 -3.71 10.93 48.06
N LEU A 11 -4.71 10.23 48.61
CA LEU A 11 -5.38 9.13 47.92
C LEU A 11 -6.13 9.60 46.68
N ILE A 12 -6.83 10.74 46.77
CA ILE A 12 -7.54 11.33 45.62
C ILE A 12 -6.55 11.70 44.52
N VAL A 13 -5.44 12.36 44.86
CA VAL A 13 -4.39 12.72 43.87
C VAL A 13 -3.80 11.47 43.22
N PHE A 14 -3.53 10.42 44.00
CA PHE A 14 -3.02 9.16 43.47
C PHE A 14 -3.99 8.51 42.48
N VAL A 15 -5.29 8.45 42.82
CA VAL A 15 -6.32 7.89 41.93
C VAL A 15 -6.42 8.71 40.64
N VAL A 16 -6.38 10.03 40.71
CA VAL A 16 -6.39 10.90 39.52
C VAL A 16 -5.18 10.64 38.63
N LEU A 17 -3.98 10.52 39.21
CA LEU A 17 -2.75 10.23 38.46
C LEU A 17 -2.81 8.85 37.78
N VAL A 18 -3.34 7.83 38.46
CA VAL A 18 -3.51 6.49 37.88
C VAL A 18 -4.49 6.52 36.71
N ILE A 19 -5.63 7.21 36.83
CA ILE A 19 -6.62 7.32 35.75
C ILE A 19 -6.03 8.07 34.55
N LEU A 20 -5.30 9.18 34.78
CA LEU A 20 -4.63 9.92 33.71
C LEU A 20 -3.56 9.06 33.02
N GLY A 21 -2.77 8.32 33.79
CA GLY A 21 -1.78 7.38 33.27
C GLY A 21 -2.42 6.27 32.44
N PHE A 22 -3.56 5.74 32.87
CA PHE A 22 -4.29 4.70 32.15
C PHE A 22 -4.90 5.21 30.83
N ASN A 23 -5.46 6.42 30.84
CA ASN A 23 -5.96 7.08 29.63
C ASN A 23 -4.83 7.37 28.63
N GLN A 24 -3.67 7.82 29.13
CA GLN A 24 -2.51 8.08 28.29
C GLN A 24 -1.91 6.78 27.75
N TYR A 25 -1.87 5.72 28.57
CA TYR A 25 -1.52 4.37 28.13
C TYR A 25 -2.46 3.86 27.05
N HIS A 26 -3.78 3.96 27.21
CA HIS A 26 -4.74 3.56 26.17
C HIS A 26 -4.61 4.39 24.91
N LYS A 27 -4.39 5.70 25.03
CA LYS A 27 -4.18 6.58 23.88
C LYS A 27 -2.93 6.17 23.10
N VAL A 28 -1.80 6.00 23.79
CA VAL A 28 -0.55 5.54 23.18
C VAL A 28 -0.74 4.14 22.59
N ASN A 29 -1.35 3.20 23.32
CA ASN A 29 -1.50 1.83 22.85
C ASN A 29 -2.52 1.69 21.69
N SER A 30 -3.52 2.59 21.59
CA SER A 30 -4.38 2.71 20.41
C SER A 30 -3.64 3.22 19.17
N GLU A 31 -2.49 3.87 19.35
CA GLU A 31 -1.52 4.20 18.29
C GLU A 31 -0.54 3.04 18.02
N PHE A 32 -0.68 1.86 18.65
CA PHE A 32 0.25 0.74 18.45
C PHE A 32 -0.40 -0.63 18.26
N GLN A 33 -1.67 -0.82 18.61
CA GLN A 33 -2.33 -2.13 18.56
C GLN A 33 -3.48 -2.17 17.55
N ASP A 34 -3.41 -3.22 16.74
CA ASP A 34 -4.30 -3.66 15.67
C ASP A 34 -4.11 -3.00 14.30
N TYR A 35 -3.33 -3.70 13.47
CA TYR A 35 -3.38 -3.50 12.03
C TYR A 35 -4.70 -4.04 11.49
N GLU A 36 -5.66 -3.15 11.21
CA GLU A 36 -6.88 -3.52 10.48
C GLU A 36 -6.49 -3.80 9.03
N PHE A 37 -6.37 -5.07 8.66
CA PHE A 37 -6.08 -5.51 7.30
C PHE A 37 -7.37 -5.81 6.53
N LYS A 38 -7.54 -5.17 5.37
CA LYS A 38 -8.63 -5.44 4.44
C LYS A 38 -8.08 -5.77 3.06
N GLU A 39 -8.71 -6.73 2.39
CA GLU A 39 -8.42 -7.03 0.99
C GLU A 39 -9.60 -6.61 0.11
N GLU A 40 -9.34 -5.96 -1.03
CA GLU A 40 -10.37 -5.56 -2.00
C GLU A 40 -9.98 -5.93 -3.44
N LYS A 41 -10.81 -6.71 -4.17
CA LYS A 41 -10.56 -6.94 -5.60
C LYS A 41 -10.87 -5.69 -6.38
N ILE A 42 -9.90 -5.28 -7.17
CA ILE A 42 -10.02 -4.16 -8.07
C ILE A 42 -10.15 -4.64 -9.52
N LYS A 43 -10.73 -3.79 -10.37
CA LYS A 43 -10.96 -4.07 -11.79
C LYS A 43 -10.03 -3.25 -12.65
N LEU A 44 -9.52 -3.85 -13.72
CA LEU A 44 -8.73 -3.18 -14.74
C LEU A 44 -9.53 -2.03 -15.36
N ASN A 45 -8.86 -0.94 -15.69
CA ASN A 45 -9.43 0.26 -16.29
C ASN A 45 -10.51 0.97 -15.43
N GLN A 46 -10.60 0.66 -14.13
CA GLN A 46 -11.48 1.35 -13.20
C GLN A 46 -10.67 2.09 -12.13
N PRO A 47 -11.10 3.29 -11.70
CA PRO A 47 -10.50 3.98 -10.57
C PRO A 47 -10.97 3.34 -9.25
N HIS A 48 -10.03 3.18 -8.32
CA HIS A 48 -10.24 2.60 -7.00
C HIS A 48 -9.80 3.59 -5.93
N ASN A 49 -10.56 3.64 -4.84
CA ASN A 49 -10.27 4.54 -3.74
C ASN A 49 -9.11 4.01 -2.91
N ILE A 50 -8.14 4.89 -2.69
CA ILE A 50 -7.01 4.71 -1.77
C ILE A 50 -6.96 5.88 -0.79
N THR A 51 -6.17 5.73 0.27
CA THR A 51 -6.10 6.68 1.38
C THR A 51 -5.94 8.13 0.92
N PHE A 52 -4.97 8.38 0.03
CA PHE A 52 -4.61 9.73 -0.39
C PHE A 52 -5.25 10.16 -1.73
N GLY A 53 -6.13 9.35 -2.33
CA GLY A 53 -6.57 9.61 -3.71
C GLY A 53 -7.34 8.48 -4.37
N THR A 54 -7.19 8.41 -5.68
CA THR A 54 -7.68 7.30 -6.51
C THR A 54 -6.54 6.69 -7.30
N MET A 55 -6.56 5.37 -7.49
CA MET A 55 -5.61 4.63 -8.32
C MET A 55 -6.34 3.84 -9.39
N GLN A 56 -5.75 3.76 -10.57
CA GLN A 56 -6.24 2.98 -11.70
C GLN A 56 -5.09 2.22 -12.33
N PHE A 57 -5.30 0.94 -12.60
CA PHE A 57 -4.44 0.14 -13.48
C PHE A 57 -5.07 0.06 -14.86
N SER A 58 -4.23 0.12 -15.89
CA SER A 58 -4.62 0.08 -17.30
C SER A 58 -3.53 -0.56 -18.15
N ASN A 59 -3.84 -0.86 -19.42
CA ASN A 59 -2.88 -1.37 -20.41
C ASN A 59 -2.04 -2.55 -19.90
N LEU A 60 -2.69 -3.50 -19.21
CA LEU A 60 -2.03 -4.69 -18.70
C LEU A 60 -1.46 -5.51 -19.87
N SER A 61 -0.20 -5.91 -19.77
CA SER A 61 0.48 -6.70 -20.78
C SER A 61 1.35 -7.77 -20.15
N TYR A 62 1.43 -8.89 -20.84
CA TYR A 62 2.19 -10.07 -20.47
C TYR A 62 3.13 -10.44 -21.61
N LYS A 63 4.39 -10.71 -21.28
CA LYS A 63 5.40 -11.13 -22.25
C LYS A 63 6.31 -12.18 -21.64
N VAL A 64 6.43 -13.33 -22.30
CA VAL A 64 7.50 -14.29 -22.00
C VAL A 64 8.72 -13.92 -22.84
N LYS A 65 9.89 -13.88 -22.21
CA LYS A 65 11.17 -13.81 -22.91
C LYS A 65 12.13 -14.76 -22.22
N ASP A 66 12.74 -15.65 -23.00
CA ASP A 66 13.62 -16.70 -22.50
C ASP A 66 12.89 -17.62 -21.51
N LYS A 67 13.15 -17.49 -20.20
CA LYS A 67 12.46 -18.20 -19.10
C LYS A 67 11.82 -17.23 -18.10
N GLU A 68 11.67 -15.97 -18.47
CA GLU A 68 11.15 -14.93 -17.61
C GLU A 68 9.80 -14.43 -18.15
N ILE A 69 8.84 -14.35 -17.24
CA ILE A 69 7.58 -13.65 -17.41
C ILE A 69 7.79 -12.18 -17.06
N PHE A 70 7.39 -11.31 -17.97
CA PHE A 70 7.28 -9.87 -17.75
C PHE A 70 5.81 -9.49 -17.72
N LEU A 71 5.37 -8.95 -16.59
CA LEU A 71 4.04 -8.37 -16.44
C LEU A 71 4.18 -6.85 -16.30
N SER A 72 3.57 -6.11 -17.21
CA SER A 72 3.61 -4.64 -17.18
C SER A 72 2.21 -4.07 -17.12
N ALA A 73 2.02 -3.03 -16.31
CA ALA A 73 0.75 -2.30 -16.21
C ALA A 73 1.02 -0.80 -16.14
N ASP A 74 0.18 -0.02 -16.81
CA ASP A 74 0.14 1.42 -16.63
C ASP A 74 -0.65 1.73 -15.36
N ILE A 75 -0.10 2.57 -14.51
CA ILE A 75 -0.71 3.03 -13.27
C ILE A 75 -0.95 4.54 -13.35
N LYS A 76 -2.16 4.95 -13.00
CA LYS A 76 -2.55 6.35 -12.85
C LYS A 76 -3.04 6.58 -11.44
N ILE A 77 -2.52 7.63 -10.81
CA ILE A 77 -2.89 8.01 -9.46
C ILE A 77 -3.24 9.50 -9.45
N VAL A 78 -4.35 9.83 -8.80
CA VAL A 78 -4.81 11.20 -8.63
C VAL A 78 -4.94 11.47 -7.14
N LYS A 79 -4.18 12.43 -6.62
CA LYS A 79 -4.21 12.82 -5.20
C LYS A 79 -5.43 13.67 -4.87
N LYS A 80 -5.87 13.58 -3.63
CA LYS A 80 -6.74 14.60 -3.01
C LYS A 80 -5.89 15.82 -2.68
N ASN A 81 -6.39 17.01 -3.03
CA ASN A 81 -5.64 18.28 -2.91
C ASN A 81 -5.13 18.56 -1.49
N ASP A 82 -5.83 18.07 -0.46
CA ASP A 82 -5.54 18.40 0.95
C ASP A 82 -4.81 17.30 1.71
N TYR A 83 -4.27 16.27 1.04
CA TYR A 83 -3.61 15.16 1.74
C TYR A 83 -2.13 15.49 2.06
N PRO A 84 -1.73 15.57 3.35
CA PRO A 84 -0.35 15.89 3.74
C PRO A 84 0.59 14.76 3.32
N ASP A 85 1.53 15.07 2.42
CA ASP A 85 2.18 14.10 1.55
C ASP A 85 3.03 13.04 2.31
N LYS A 86 2.55 11.78 2.26
CA LYS A 86 3.26 10.54 2.66
C LYS A 86 3.45 9.58 1.47
N TYR A 87 3.16 10.03 0.26
CA TYR A 87 3.02 9.19 -0.92
C TYR A 87 4.35 8.57 -1.39
N TYR A 88 5.45 9.33 -1.28
CA TYR A 88 6.81 8.85 -1.57
C TYR A 88 7.18 7.58 -0.80
N ASN A 89 6.72 7.46 0.45
CA ASN A 89 7.01 6.28 1.27
C ASN A 89 6.18 5.05 0.87
N ASN A 90 5.17 5.21 -0.01
CA ASN A 90 4.12 4.22 -0.21
C ASN A 90 4.07 3.61 -1.61
N ILE A 91 4.79 4.08 -2.64
CA ILE A 91 4.67 3.52 -4.01
C ILE A 91 5.65 2.39 -4.30
N ASP A 92 6.96 2.66 -4.29
CA ASP A 92 7.95 1.70 -4.79
C ASP A 92 8.09 0.50 -3.84
N ALA A 93 7.69 0.65 -2.58
CA ALA A 93 7.74 -0.41 -1.58
C ALA A 93 6.44 -1.23 -1.47
N SER A 94 5.32 -0.78 -2.06
CA SER A 94 3.99 -1.35 -1.79
C SER A 94 3.31 -1.99 -3.00
N LEU A 95 3.90 -1.88 -4.19
CA LEU A 95 3.44 -2.60 -5.37
C LEU A 95 4.18 -3.93 -5.48
N PHE A 96 3.43 -5.02 -5.52
CA PHE A 96 3.99 -6.37 -5.62
C PHE A 96 3.12 -7.24 -6.50
N LEU A 97 3.75 -8.23 -7.11
CA LEU A 97 3.08 -9.24 -7.92
C LEU A 97 3.07 -10.54 -7.12
N ARG A 98 1.90 -11.14 -6.89
CA ARG A 98 1.82 -12.52 -6.40
C ARG A 98 1.68 -13.48 -7.59
N VAL A 99 2.38 -14.61 -7.55
CA VAL A 99 2.28 -15.68 -8.55
C VAL A 99 2.09 -17.01 -7.85
N ASN A 100 0.95 -17.68 -8.07
CA ASN A 100 0.63 -19.02 -7.55
C ASN A 100 0.88 -19.23 -6.02
N ASP A 101 0.95 -18.14 -5.23
CA ASP A 101 1.24 -18.02 -3.78
C ASP A 101 2.56 -17.33 -3.40
N GLU A 102 3.51 -17.15 -4.32
CA GLU A 102 4.78 -16.45 -4.07
C GLU A 102 4.62 -14.93 -4.24
N ILE A 103 5.13 -14.13 -3.30
CA ILE A 103 5.16 -12.67 -3.41
C ILE A 103 6.47 -12.24 -4.05
N LEU A 104 6.38 -11.60 -5.21
CA LEU A 104 7.50 -11.02 -5.93
C LEU A 104 7.53 -9.51 -5.70
N GLN A 105 8.71 -9.05 -5.29
CA GLN A 105 8.99 -7.63 -5.22
C GLN A 105 9.33 -7.09 -6.61
N GLN A 106 8.86 -5.88 -6.90
CA GLN A 106 9.02 -5.19 -8.18
C GLN A 106 10.48 -5.26 -8.69
N SER A 107 10.67 -5.75 -9.91
CA SER A 107 12.01 -6.00 -10.48
C SER A 107 12.59 -4.81 -11.25
N GLY A 108 11.84 -3.72 -11.43
CA GLY A 108 12.27 -2.56 -12.22
C GLY A 108 11.68 -1.24 -11.73
N ASP A 109 12.41 -0.15 -11.97
CA ASP A 109 12.00 1.21 -11.59
C ASP A 109 10.65 1.63 -12.20
N PHE A 110 9.87 2.43 -11.48
CA PHE A 110 8.72 3.15 -12.04
C PHE A 110 9.17 4.07 -13.19
N LYS A 111 8.57 3.93 -14.37
CA LYS A 111 8.89 4.76 -15.55
C LYS A 111 7.68 5.56 -15.97
N THR A 112 7.86 6.80 -16.41
CA THR A 112 6.79 7.53 -17.11
C THR A 112 6.38 6.82 -18.39
N LYS A 113 5.18 7.11 -18.91
CA LYS A 113 4.73 6.66 -20.24
C LYS A 113 5.69 7.03 -21.39
N LYS A 114 6.56 8.03 -21.20
CA LYS A 114 7.60 8.42 -22.18
C LYS A 114 8.93 7.69 -21.97
N GLY A 115 8.97 6.66 -21.13
CA GLY A 115 10.16 5.85 -20.86
C GLY A 115 11.22 6.53 -19.99
N LYS A 116 11.03 7.80 -19.60
CA LYS A 116 11.92 8.46 -18.63
C LYS A 116 11.72 7.81 -17.27
N ARG A 117 12.81 7.34 -16.66
CA ARG A 117 12.84 6.93 -15.26
C ARG A 117 12.24 8.07 -14.44
N LEU A 118 11.21 7.76 -13.68
CA LEU A 118 10.72 8.65 -12.67
C LEU A 118 11.34 8.13 -11.37
N MET A 119 12.25 8.90 -10.77
CA MET A 119 12.45 8.80 -9.33
C MET A 119 11.55 9.87 -8.76
N PRO A 120 10.26 9.57 -8.51
CA PRO A 120 9.41 10.59 -7.99
C PRO A 120 9.88 10.93 -6.58
N ASP A 121 10.48 12.10 -6.43
CA ASP A 121 10.97 12.62 -5.18
C ASP A 121 9.88 13.50 -4.53
N ARG A 122 10.09 13.85 -3.26
CA ARG A 122 9.15 14.68 -2.50
C ARG A 122 8.78 15.98 -3.24
N PRO A 123 9.72 16.75 -3.84
CA PRO A 123 9.38 17.95 -4.63
C PRO A 123 8.53 17.68 -5.88
N TYR A 124 8.76 16.59 -6.61
CA TYR A 124 7.91 16.21 -7.72
C TYR A 124 6.49 15.92 -7.24
N PHE A 125 6.38 15.24 -6.10
CA PHE A 125 5.09 14.92 -5.52
C PHE A 125 4.34 16.15 -5.01
N ASP A 126 4.99 17.06 -4.28
CA ASP A 126 4.36 18.28 -3.74
C ASP A 126 3.76 19.18 -4.84
N LYS A 127 4.30 19.14 -6.07
CA LYS A 127 3.90 20.01 -7.19
C LYS A 127 2.86 19.43 -8.14
N HIS A 128 2.61 18.12 -8.10
CA HIS A 128 1.73 17.44 -9.04
C HIS A 128 0.66 16.66 -8.30
N ASN A 129 -0.59 16.73 -8.77
CA ASN A 129 -1.70 15.97 -8.20
C ASN A 129 -2.04 14.72 -9.04
N ILE A 130 -1.39 14.53 -10.17
CA ILE A 130 -1.59 13.39 -11.07
C ILE A 130 -0.24 12.76 -11.35
N TYR A 131 -0.19 11.44 -11.20
CA TYR A 131 0.98 10.62 -11.49
C TYR A 131 0.60 9.51 -12.44
N GLU A 132 1.36 9.40 -13.52
CA GLU A 132 1.19 8.35 -14.50
C GLU A 132 2.53 7.71 -14.80
N GLY A 133 2.54 6.38 -14.76
CA GLY A 133 3.72 5.62 -15.13
C GLY A 133 3.37 4.18 -15.45
N GLN A 134 4.41 3.40 -15.64
CA GLN A 134 4.36 2.00 -15.94
C GLN A 134 5.21 1.27 -14.91
N VAL A 135 4.61 0.22 -14.35
CA VAL A 135 5.28 -0.74 -13.48
C VAL A 135 5.51 -2.02 -14.26
N THR A 136 6.64 -2.68 -14.01
CA THR A 136 6.99 -3.95 -14.64
C THR A 136 7.55 -4.90 -13.60
N PHE A 137 6.97 -6.08 -13.55
CA PHE A 137 7.37 -7.19 -12.70
C PHE A 137 8.00 -8.28 -13.58
N ARG A 138 9.00 -8.95 -13.03
CA ARG A 138 9.71 -10.04 -13.66
C ARG A 138 9.63 -11.25 -12.76
N TYR A 139 9.22 -12.37 -13.33
CA TYR A 139 9.12 -13.65 -12.63
C TYR A 139 9.80 -14.74 -13.46
N THR A 140 10.46 -15.69 -12.79
CA THR A 140 10.98 -16.90 -13.43
C THR A 140 10.15 -18.08 -12.93
N PRO A 141 9.02 -18.38 -13.58
CA PRO A 141 8.16 -19.50 -13.19
C PRO A 141 8.89 -20.83 -13.36
N ILE A 142 8.46 -21.84 -12.61
CA ILE A 142 8.88 -23.23 -12.80
C ILE A 142 8.45 -23.73 -14.19
N ASP A 143 7.24 -23.35 -14.61
CA ASP A 143 6.68 -23.61 -15.95
C ASP A 143 6.16 -22.29 -16.57
N PRO A 144 6.95 -21.63 -17.45
CA PRO A 144 6.56 -20.38 -18.10
C PRO A 144 5.43 -20.49 -19.11
N ASP A 145 5.15 -21.70 -19.59
CA ASP A 145 4.09 -21.97 -20.56
C ASP A 145 2.82 -22.55 -19.89
N GLY A 146 2.90 -22.84 -18.58
CA GLY A 146 1.80 -23.33 -17.76
C GLY A 146 0.80 -22.24 -17.33
N GLU A 147 -0.33 -22.69 -16.76
CA GLU A 147 -1.30 -21.78 -16.12
C GLU A 147 -0.67 -21.13 -14.89
N ASN A 148 -0.71 -19.79 -14.84
CA ASN A 148 -0.20 -19.02 -13.72
C ASN A 148 -1.29 -18.03 -13.26
N ASP A 149 -1.66 -18.14 -11.98
CA ASP A 149 -2.51 -17.16 -11.30
C ASP A 149 -1.63 -15.99 -10.85
N LEU A 150 -1.85 -14.83 -11.49
CA LEU A 150 -1.10 -13.61 -11.24
C LEU A 150 -2.01 -12.62 -10.49
N GLU A 151 -1.49 -11.99 -9.43
CA GLU A 151 -2.19 -10.91 -8.74
C GLU A 151 -1.30 -9.68 -8.61
N LEU A 152 -1.67 -8.59 -9.28
CA LEU A 152 -1.02 -7.30 -9.05
C LEU A 152 -1.66 -6.64 -7.83
N ALA A 153 -0.87 -6.37 -6.80
CA ALA A 153 -1.37 -5.83 -5.55
C ALA A 153 -0.70 -4.52 -5.14
N TYR A 154 -1.48 -3.69 -4.43
CA TYR A 154 -1.03 -2.46 -3.80
C TYR A 154 -1.37 -2.48 -2.32
N LEU A 155 -0.38 -2.21 -1.45
CA LEU A 155 -0.60 -2.00 -0.02
C LEU A 155 -0.84 -0.52 0.28
N ASP A 156 -2.08 -0.16 0.54
CA ASP A 156 -2.50 1.17 0.97
C ASP A 156 -2.44 1.27 2.49
N ARG A 157 -1.58 2.15 3.01
CA ARG A 157 -1.35 2.34 4.45
C ARG A 157 -1.87 3.69 4.91
N ASN A 158 -2.78 3.66 5.90
CA ASN A 158 -3.25 4.83 6.64
C ASN A 158 -3.09 4.62 8.15
N GLY A 159 -1.98 5.08 8.72
CA GLY A 159 -1.64 4.77 10.11
C GLY A 159 -1.45 3.27 10.31
N HIS A 160 -2.34 2.65 11.10
CA HIS A 160 -2.39 1.21 11.35
C HIS A 160 -3.36 0.47 10.41
N LYS A 161 -4.12 1.16 9.57
CA LYS A 161 -5.01 0.50 8.62
C LYS A 161 -4.23 0.13 7.37
N LEU A 162 -4.32 -1.13 6.98
CA LEU A 162 -3.70 -1.68 5.78
C LEU A 162 -4.80 -2.18 4.84
N LYS A 163 -4.84 -1.68 3.62
CA LYS A 163 -5.75 -2.16 2.59
C LYS A 163 -4.94 -2.70 1.42
N LYS A 164 -5.06 -3.99 1.14
CA LYS A 164 -4.50 -4.62 -0.05
C LYS A 164 -5.51 -4.55 -1.18
N LEU A 165 -5.22 -3.74 -2.18
CA LEU A 165 -5.94 -3.78 -3.45
C LEU A 165 -5.35 -4.87 -4.31
N TYR A 166 -6.16 -5.74 -4.91
CA TYR A 166 -5.68 -6.83 -5.76
C TYR A 166 -6.38 -6.87 -7.10
N LEU A 167 -5.61 -6.78 -8.18
CA LEU A 167 -6.06 -6.99 -9.54
C LEU A 167 -5.80 -8.45 -9.91
N PRO A 168 -6.83 -9.30 -9.97
CA PRO A 168 -6.66 -10.67 -10.42
C PRO A 168 -6.34 -10.68 -11.92
N ILE A 169 -5.36 -11.48 -12.32
CA ILE A 169 -4.89 -11.62 -13.69
C ILE A 169 -4.76 -13.11 -13.97
N ARG A 170 -5.53 -13.60 -14.94
CA ARG A 170 -5.41 -14.98 -15.41
C ARG A 170 -4.55 -14.99 -16.66
N VAL A 171 -3.57 -15.90 -16.70
CA VAL A 171 -2.78 -16.17 -17.90
C VAL A 171 -2.98 -17.61 -18.33
N ASP A 172 -3.40 -17.79 -19.59
CA ASP A 172 -3.60 -19.09 -20.24
C ASP A 172 -2.82 -19.10 -21.56
N GLY A 173 -1.92 -20.09 -21.73
CA GLY A 173 -1.13 -20.26 -22.95
C GLY A 173 -0.36 -19.02 -23.38
N GLY A 174 0.11 -18.22 -22.43
CA GLY A 174 0.84 -16.98 -22.68
C GLY A 174 -0.02 -15.76 -23.06
N LYS A 175 -1.33 -15.81 -22.84
CA LYS A 175 -2.26 -14.68 -23.03
C LYS A 175 -3.00 -14.34 -21.74
N ILE A 176 -3.27 -13.05 -21.53
CA ILE A 176 -4.16 -12.59 -20.44
C ILE A 176 -5.61 -12.90 -20.86
N VAL A 177 -6.39 -13.53 -19.97
CA VAL A 177 -7.79 -13.93 -20.19
C VAL A 177 -8.72 -13.30 -19.17
#